data_AF-A0A0F9XFA9-F1
#
_entry.id   AF-A0A0F9XFA9-F1
#
_cell.length_a   1.000
_cell.length_b   1.000
_cell.length_c   1.000
_cell.angle_alpha   90.00
_cell.angle_beta   90.00
_cell.angle_gamma   90.00
#
_symmetry.space_group_name_H-M   'P 1'
#
loop_
_entity.id
_entity.type
_entity.pdbx_description
1 polymer ?
#
loop_
_entity_poly.entity_id
_entity_poly.type
_entity_poly.pdbx_seq_one_letter_code
_entity_poly.pdbx_strand_id
1 'polypeptide(L)'
;MPMKNARSPKGHIRPRHLKKSAEPLPATAPPEAGDVHPGRYPKHKDPAKGQVYGGICNTTACDARRAVWFNRGTYGLYCATCAHGQNRFNEVPVSVRVKSKPGIDEMNAHHDAMMREMRDLRMRQEDKT
;
A
#
# COMPACT_ATOMS: atom_id res chain seq x y z
N MET A 1 31.12 2.03 45.79
CA MET A 1 30.65 0.63 45.61
C MET A 1 30.07 0.49 44.20
N PRO A 2 30.77 -0.15 43.25
CA PRO A 2 30.30 -0.31 41.87
C PRO A 2 29.35 -1.51 41.74
N MET A 3 28.23 -1.31 41.03
CA MET A 3 27.26 -2.38 40.77
C MET A 3 27.67 -3.23 39.56
N LYS A 4 27.48 -4.53 39.75
CA LYS A 4 28.09 -5.64 39.01
C LYS A 4 27.33 -5.91 37.71
N ASN A 5 28.09 -6.21 36.66
CA ASN A 5 27.61 -6.77 35.39
C ASN A 5 26.80 -8.05 35.63
N ALA A 6 25.56 -8.12 35.12
CA ALA A 6 24.85 -9.37 34.93
C ALA A 6 24.93 -9.75 33.43
N ARG A 7 25.79 -10.71 33.13
CA ARG A 7 25.80 -11.44 31.85
C ARG A 7 24.65 -12.46 31.88
N SER A 8 23.73 -12.40 30.90
CA SER A 8 22.86 -13.53 30.60
C SER A 8 23.64 -14.61 29.82
N PRO A 9 23.52 -15.90 30.19
CA PRO A 9 24.21 -16.99 29.54
C PRO A 9 23.41 -17.47 28.32
N LYS A 10 24.10 -17.66 27.18
CA LYS A 10 23.58 -18.14 25.89
C LYS A 10 22.72 -17.14 25.09
N GLY A 11 23.37 -16.15 24.49
CA GLY A 11 22.83 -15.37 23.38
C GLY A 11 23.71 -15.55 22.15
N HIS A 12 23.26 -16.31 21.15
CA HIS A 12 23.91 -16.33 19.85
C HIS A 12 23.89 -14.92 19.26
N ILE A 13 25.05 -14.27 19.16
CA ILE A 13 25.19 -13.01 18.43
C ILE A 13 25.09 -13.35 16.94
N ARG A 14 23.89 -13.21 16.37
CA ARG A 14 23.72 -13.25 14.91
C ARG A 14 24.32 -11.96 14.33
N PRO A 15 25.29 -12.02 13.39
CA PRO A 15 25.79 -10.83 12.74
C PRO A 15 24.66 -10.16 11.96
N ARG A 16 24.26 -8.96 12.40
CA ARG A 16 23.18 -8.17 11.80
C ARG A 16 23.73 -7.53 10.52
N HIS A 17 23.51 -8.21 9.41
CA HIS A 17 23.48 -7.73 8.02
C HIS A 17 24.30 -6.45 7.72
N LEU A 18 25.51 -6.67 7.21
CA LEU A 18 26.21 -5.71 6.36
C LEU A 18 25.29 -5.42 5.15
N LYS A 19 24.65 -4.25 5.09
CA LYS A 19 23.88 -3.84 3.91
C LYS A 19 24.85 -3.55 2.78
N LYS A 20 25.02 -4.52 1.88
CA LYS A 20 25.68 -4.31 0.58
C LYS A 20 24.89 -3.24 -0.16
N SER A 21 25.55 -2.14 -0.52
CA SER A 21 24.98 -1.05 -1.32
C SER A 21 24.41 -1.62 -2.60
N ALA A 22 23.08 -1.71 -2.68
CA ALA A 22 22.38 -2.23 -3.84
C ALA A 22 22.38 -1.18 -4.96
N GLU A 23 22.83 -1.61 -6.13
CA GLU A 23 22.84 -0.88 -7.41
C GLU A 23 21.52 -0.15 -7.71
N PRO A 24 21.55 0.87 -8.58
CA PRO A 24 20.35 1.61 -8.98
C PRO A 24 19.35 0.65 -9.64
N LEU A 25 18.13 0.56 -9.09
CA LEU A 25 17.07 -0.27 -9.65
C LEU A 25 16.51 0.39 -10.93
N PRO A 26 16.09 -0.40 -11.93
CA PRO A 26 15.57 0.13 -13.19
C PRO A 26 14.31 0.97 -12.98
N ALA A 27 14.22 2.09 -13.71
CA ALA A 27 13.15 3.09 -13.61
C ALA A 27 11.80 2.64 -14.19
N THR A 28 11.73 1.43 -14.77
CA THR A 28 10.56 0.89 -15.46
C THR A 28 9.82 -0.10 -14.59
N ALA A 29 8.49 -0.01 -14.56
CA ALA A 29 7.65 -1.01 -13.88
C ALA A 29 7.88 -2.39 -14.50
N PRO A 30 7.89 -3.47 -13.70
CA PRO A 30 8.02 -4.81 -14.26
C PRO A 30 6.83 -5.10 -15.19
N PRO A 31 7.01 -5.92 -16.24
CA PRO A 31 5.98 -6.18 -17.25
C PRO A 31 4.68 -6.74 -16.65
N GLU A 32 4.80 -7.50 -15.57
CA GLU A 32 3.69 -8.07 -14.77
C GLU A 32 2.89 -7.03 -13.97
N ALA A 33 3.41 -5.80 -13.83
CA ALA A 33 2.61 -4.68 -13.34
C ALA A 33 1.66 -4.16 -14.43
N GLY A 34 1.92 -4.37 -15.72
CA GLY A 34 1.17 -3.72 -16.80
C GLY A 34 1.19 -2.19 -16.67
N ASP A 35 0.10 -1.53 -17.07
CA ASP A 35 0.02 -0.07 -17.01
C ASP A 35 0.01 0.45 -15.57
N VAL A 36 0.77 1.53 -15.35
CA VAL A 36 0.95 2.15 -14.05
C VAL A 36 0.40 3.57 -14.10
N HIS A 37 -0.58 3.86 -13.25
CA HIS A 37 -1.21 5.17 -13.21
C HIS A 37 -0.19 6.28 -12.88
N PRO A 38 -0.16 7.41 -13.61
CA PRO A 38 0.79 8.49 -13.35
C PRO A 38 0.61 9.12 -11.97
N GLY A 39 -0.63 9.14 -11.47
CA GLY A 39 -0.98 9.62 -10.13
C GLY A 39 -0.66 8.64 -8.99
N ARG A 40 -0.01 7.50 -9.24
CA ARG A 40 0.23 6.49 -8.19
C ARG A 40 1.00 7.06 -7.02
N TYR A 41 0.64 6.59 -5.82
CA TYR A 41 1.35 6.89 -4.60
C TYR A 41 1.30 5.70 -3.61
N PRO A 42 2.31 5.50 -2.76
CA PRO A 42 3.64 6.12 -2.83
C PRO A 42 4.48 5.57 -4.00
N LYS A 43 5.53 6.31 -4.38
CA LYS A 43 6.50 5.86 -5.38
C LYS A 43 7.59 5.03 -4.67
N HIS A 44 7.40 3.72 -4.65
CA HIS A 44 8.35 2.79 -4.02
C HIS A 44 9.65 2.64 -4.83
N LYS A 45 10.73 2.23 -4.14
CA LYS A 45 12.01 1.87 -4.77
C LYS A 45 11.86 0.65 -5.70
N ASP A 46 11.07 -0.32 -5.27
CA ASP A 46 10.60 -1.42 -6.11
C ASP A 46 9.33 -0.98 -6.85
N PRO A 47 9.38 -0.79 -8.18
CA PRO A 47 8.22 -0.32 -8.94
C PRO A 47 7.10 -1.37 -9.06
N ALA A 48 7.35 -2.65 -8.73
CA ALA A 48 6.32 -3.70 -8.67
C ALA A 48 5.40 -3.58 -7.44
N LYS A 49 5.94 -3.01 -6.35
CA LYS A 49 5.26 -2.97 -5.05
C LYS A 49 3.97 -2.18 -5.18
N GLY A 50 2.86 -2.81 -4.81
CA GLY A 50 1.54 -2.22 -4.94
C GLY A 50 1.02 -2.10 -6.37
N GLN A 51 1.70 -2.63 -7.37
CA GLN A 51 1.34 -2.48 -8.78
C GLN A 51 0.99 -3.81 -9.47
N VAL A 52 1.25 -4.96 -8.86
CA VAL A 52 0.95 -6.29 -9.40
C VAL A 52 -0.27 -6.89 -8.67
N TYR A 53 -1.26 -7.37 -9.42
CA TYR A 53 -2.42 -8.06 -8.83
C TYR A 53 -2.00 -9.36 -8.15
N GLY A 54 -2.36 -9.51 -6.87
CA GLY A 54 -1.89 -10.61 -6.03
C GLY A 54 -0.45 -10.46 -5.51
N GLY A 55 0.24 -9.37 -5.89
CA GLY A 55 1.62 -9.07 -5.52
C GLY A 55 1.78 -8.53 -4.10
N ILE A 56 2.83 -7.75 -3.89
CA ILE A 56 3.20 -7.15 -2.60
C ILE A 56 2.35 -5.90 -2.33
N CYS A 57 1.92 -5.72 -1.09
CA CYS A 57 1.15 -4.56 -0.64
C CYS A 57 1.86 -3.22 -0.89
N ASN A 58 1.09 -2.20 -1.30
CA ASN A 58 1.52 -0.81 -1.53
C ASN A 58 1.82 -0.01 -0.24
N THR A 59 1.69 -0.60 0.95
CA THR A 59 2.09 0.10 2.19
C THR A 59 3.60 0.03 2.34
N THR A 60 4.25 1.18 2.53
CA THR A 60 5.73 1.30 2.56
C THR A 60 6.41 0.29 3.48
N ALA A 61 5.88 0.09 4.68
CA ALA A 61 6.46 -0.82 5.69
C ALA A 61 5.84 -2.23 5.69
N CYS A 62 4.98 -2.56 4.73
CA CYS A 62 4.26 -3.85 4.70
C CYS A 62 4.72 -4.71 3.52
N ASP A 63 5.20 -5.92 3.80
CA ASP A 63 5.63 -6.87 2.77
C ASP A 63 4.65 -8.04 2.58
N ALA A 64 3.42 -7.89 3.06
CA ALA A 64 2.36 -8.87 2.86
C ALA A 64 2.06 -9.03 1.35
N ARG A 65 1.81 -10.29 0.95
CA ARG A 65 1.40 -10.65 -0.42
C ARG A 65 -0.13 -10.66 -0.57
N ARG A 66 -0.63 -11.08 -1.74
CA ARG A 66 -2.06 -11.12 -2.09
C ARG A 66 -2.68 -9.73 -2.06
N ALA A 67 -1.97 -8.75 -2.64
CA ALA A 67 -2.49 -7.41 -2.85
C ALA A 67 -3.61 -7.41 -3.92
N VAL A 68 -4.86 -7.47 -3.47
CA VAL A 68 -6.07 -7.58 -4.32
C VAL A 68 -7.11 -6.50 -4.03
N TRP A 69 -6.75 -5.52 -3.20
CA TRP A 69 -7.60 -4.39 -2.86
C TRP A 69 -7.04 -3.14 -3.52
N PHE A 70 -7.77 -2.57 -4.47
CA PHE A 70 -7.38 -1.36 -5.16
C PHE A 70 -7.78 -0.14 -4.33
N ASN A 71 -6.81 0.74 -4.05
CA ASN A 71 -7.07 2.02 -3.41
C ASN A 71 -7.35 3.09 -4.49
N ARG A 72 -8.56 3.65 -4.43
CA ARG A 72 -9.13 4.60 -5.38
C ARG A 72 -8.46 5.98 -5.32
N GLY A 73 -7.76 6.31 -4.23
CA GLY A 73 -7.03 7.57 -4.07
C GLY A 73 -5.53 7.48 -4.36
N THR A 74 -4.93 6.30 -4.20
CA THR A 74 -3.47 6.14 -4.39
C THR A 74 -3.10 5.32 -5.62
N TYR A 75 -4.09 4.78 -6.34
CA TYR A 75 -3.91 3.93 -7.52
C TYR A 75 -2.97 2.73 -7.31
N GLY A 76 -3.01 2.16 -6.10
CA GLY A 76 -2.17 1.06 -5.68
C GLY A 76 -2.98 -0.10 -5.09
N LEU A 77 -2.39 -1.28 -5.09
CA LEU A 77 -2.96 -2.52 -4.58
C LEU A 77 -2.47 -2.84 -3.17
N TYR A 78 -3.40 -3.17 -2.28
CA TYR A 78 -3.15 -3.42 -0.86
C TYR A 78 -3.58 -4.84 -0.48
N CYS A 79 -2.93 -5.39 0.55
CA CYS A 79 -3.42 -6.60 1.20
C CYS A 79 -4.71 -6.28 1.98
N ALA A 80 -5.48 -7.31 2.31
CA ALA A 80 -6.76 -7.15 3.04
C ALA A 80 -6.59 -6.38 4.35
N THR A 81 -5.54 -6.66 5.14
CA THR A 81 -5.28 -6.01 6.42
C THR A 81 -5.09 -4.50 6.27
N CYS A 82 -4.23 -4.05 5.34
CA CYS A 82 -3.98 -2.64 5.12
C CYS A 82 -5.19 -1.93 4.50
N ALA A 83 -5.89 -2.58 3.56
CA ALA A 83 -7.09 -2.03 2.93
C ALA A 83 -8.21 -1.80 3.95
N HIS A 84 -8.49 -2.79 4.81
CA HIS A 84 -9.48 -2.65 5.88
C HIS A 84 -9.04 -1.59 6.90
N GLY A 85 -7.75 -1.54 7.24
CA GLY A 85 -7.20 -0.51 8.12
C GLY A 85 -7.41 0.91 7.58
N GLN A 86 -7.25 1.11 6.28
CA GLN A 86 -7.54 2.39 5.61
C GLN A 86 -9.03 2.70 5.60
N ASN A 87 -9.88 1.72 5.31
CA ASN A 87 -11.33 1.93 5.27
C ASN A 87 -11.95 2.17 6.65
N ARG A 88 -11.28 1.77 7.74
CA ARG A 88 -11.83 1.81 9.11
C ARG A 88 -12.42 3.16 9.52
N PHE A 89 -11.82 4.26 9.05
CA PHE A 89 -12.21 5.62 9.44
C PHE A 89 -12.89 6.39 8.30
N ASN A 90 -13.16 5.74 7.17
CA ASN A 90 -13.76 6.37 6.01
C ASN A 90 -15.17 5.81 5.79
N GLU A 91 -16.20 6.66 5.87
CA GLU A 91 -17.57 6.28 5.51
C GLU A 91 -17.68 5.87 4.04
N VAL A 92 -16.90 6.51 3.17
CA VAL A 92 -16.72 6.12 1.76
C VAL A 92 -15.44 5.27 1.64
N PRO A 93 -15.53 3.99 1.24
CA PRO A 93 -14.39 3.07 1.32
C PRO A 93 -13.28 3.41 0.31
N VAL A 94 -12.14 3.92 0.76
CA VAL A 94 -11.04 4.30 -0.16
C VAL A 94 -10.40 3.10 -0.87
N SER A 95 -10.47 1.91 -0.28
CA SER A 95 -9.95 0.67 -0.84
C SER A 95 -11.07 -0.32 -1.14
N VAL A 96 -11.13 -0.83 -2.37
CA VAL A 96 -12.16 -1.76 -2.85
C VAL A 96 -11.54 -3.05 -3.36
N ARG A 97 -12.21 -4.18 -3.12
CA ARG A 97 -11.73 -5.48 -3.60
C ARG A 97 -11.97 -5.59 -5.10
N VAL A 98 -10.93 -5.95 -5.86
CA VAL A 98 -11.00 -6.11 -7.31
C VAL A 98 -10.71 -7.55 -7.71
N LYS A 99 -11.15 -7.95 -8.92
CA LYS A 99 -10.93 -9.31 -9.47
C LYS A 99 -9.64 -9.44 -10.27
N SER A 100 -9.09 -8.32 -10.72
CA SER A 100 -7.85 -8.17 -11.48
C SER A 100 -7.28 -6.76 -11.27
N LYS A 101 -6.08 -6.47 -11.78
CA LYS A 101 -5.58 -5.09 -11.81
C LYS A 101 -6.45 -4.26 -12.78
N PRO A 102 -7.04 -3.13 -12.34
CA PRO A 102 -7.77 -2.26 -13.26
C PRO A 102 -6.83 -1.59 -14.27
N GLY A 103 -7.33 -1.32 -15.47
CA GLY A 103 -6.63 -0.45 -16.44
C GLY A 103 -6.64 1.02 -16.01
N ILE A 104 -5.86 1.88 -16.68
CA ILE A 104 -5.77 3.32 -16.32
C ILE A 104 -7.15 4.00 -16.31
N ASP A 105 -8.00 3.75 -17.30
CA ASP A 105 -9.32 4.37 -17.39
C ASP A 105 -10.26 3.88 -16.28
N GLU A 106 -10.19 2.59 -15.93
CA GLU A 106 -10.95 2.02 -14.81
C GLU A 106 -10.46 2.58 -13.46
N MET A 107 -9.15 2.77 -13.32
CA MET A 107 -8.55 3.41 -12.15
C MET A 107 -9.07 4.83 -11.96
N ASN A 108 -9.16 5.62 -13.05
CA ASN A 108 -9.77 6.96 -13.03
C ASN A 108 -11.26 6.90 -12.69
N ALA A 109 -12.02 5.99 -13.33
CA ALA A 109 -13.44 5.81 -13.04
C ALA A 109 -13.69 5.46 -11.56
N HIS A 110 -12.82 4.63 -10.96
CA HIS A 110 -12.87 4.32 -9.53
C HIS A 110 -12.62 5.56 -8.66
N HIS A 111 -11.65 6.39 -9.02
CA HIS A 111 -11.36 7.64 -8.32
C HIS A 111 -12.56 8.59 -8.39
N ASP A 112 -13.10 8.82 -9.58
CA ASP A 112 -14.24 9.72 -9.80
C ASP A 112 -15.51 9.23 -9.10
N ALA A 113 -15.74 7.91 -9.08
CA ALA A 113 -16.82 7.30 -8.30
C ALA A 113 -16.66 7.60 -6.80
N MET A 114 -15.46 7.42 -6.24
CA MET A 114 -15.18 7.73 -4.84
C MET A 114 -15.44 9.22 -4.52
N MET A 115 -14.98 10.12 -5.39
CA MET A 115 -15.15 11.57 -5.17
C MET A 115 -16.63 11.99 -5.24
N ARG A 116 -17.43 11.38 -6.12
CA ARG A 116 -18.88 11.56 -6.15
C ARG A 116 -19.55 11.04 -4.88
N GLU A 117 -19.23 9.82 -4.46
CA GLU A 117 -19.74 9.23 -3.20
C GLU A 117 -19.45 10.13 -1.98
N MET A 118 -18.24 10.70 -1.90
CA MET A 118 -17.87 11.63 -0.83
C MET A 118 -18.68 12.94 -0.90
N ARG A 119 -18.90 13.49 -2.09
CA ARG A 119 -19.74 14.68 -2.29
C ARG A 119 -21.17 14.41 -1.85
N ASP A 120 -21.76 13.29 -2.26
CA ASP A 120 -23.13 12.91 -1.93
C ASP A 120 -23.30 12.64 -0.43
N LEU A 121 -22.27 12.10 0.23
CA LEU A 121 -22.27 11.95 1.67
C LEU A 121 -22.26 13.31 2.37
N ARG A 122 -21.42 14.25 1.92
CA ARG A 122 -21.35 15.60 2.48
C ARG A 122 -22.68 16.35 2.36
N MET A 123 -23.30 16.35 1.17
CA MET A 123 -24.61 16.99 0.96
C MET A 123 -25.66 16.42 1.92
N ARG A 124 -25.70 15.08 2.09
CA ARG A 124 -26.62 14.42 3.03
C ARG A 124 -26.35 14.74 4.50
N GLN A 125 -25.14 15.17 4.86
CA GLN A 125 -24.81 15.60 6.21
C GLN A 125 -25.23 17.07 6.41
N GLU A 126 -25.05 17.92 5.40
CA GLU A 126 -25.48 19.33 5.41
C GLU A 126 -27.02 19.45 5.47
N ASP A 127 -27.78 18.57 4.80
CA ASP A 127 -29.25 18.55 4.88
C ASP A 127 -29.80 18.13 6.26
N LYS A 128 -28.97 17.52 7.11
CA LYS A 128 -29.36 17.01 8.44
C LYS A 128 -29.01 17.98 9.57
N THR A 129 -28.24 19.02 9.28
CA THR A 129 -27.82 20.06 10.23
C THR A 129 -28.69 21.28 10.11
#